data_AF-A0A918NKQ1-F1
#
_entry.id   AF-A0A918NKQ1-F1
#
_cell.length_a   1.000
_cell.length_b   1.000
_cell.length_c   1.000
_cell.angle_alpha   90.00
_cell.angle_beta   90.00
_cell.angle_gamma   90.00
#
_symmetry.space_group_name_H-M   'P 1'
#
loop_
_entity.id
_entity.type
_entity.pdbx_description
1 polymer ?
#
loop_
_entity_poly.entity_id
_entity_poly.type
_entity_poly.pdbx_seq_one_letter_code
_entity_poly.pdbx_strand_id
1 'polypeptide(L)'
;MPAPLDGAGILVCPAEPAPTLRALPRHVARPHGTCGVRARRRCLANPSSAGAPAGYDRGMQVQMWASVASLIGVGLGGGLSYLAQLTTQRQVLRSEDRRQAGELAEARRAEQLTLLRTFVETAQRAERTAEDRAATAAWKAVAKDVMDDLWIHERMVHMLFGPQLHERARTYVEALNDVMWQEPVDDTVWDRLRAPKVAFLDAAHSALR
;
A
#
# COMPACT_ATOMS: atom_id res chain seq x y z
N MET A 1 49.42 -18.50 40.74
CA MET A 1 48.38 -19.55 40.78
C MET A 1 47.20 -19.12 39.92
N PRO A 2 47.01 -19.72 38.74
CA PRO A 2 45.83 -19.50 37.89
C PRO A 2 44.89 -20.71 37.96
N ALA A 3 43.57 -20.46 38.05
CA ALA A 3 42.51 -21.40 37.68
C ALA A 3 41.13 -20.70 37.67
N PRO A 4 40.16 -21.21 36.89
CA PRO A 4 39.20 -20.40 36.15
C PRO A 4 37.73 -20.68 36.52
N LEU A 5 36.83 -19.79 36.07
CA LEU A 5 35.40 -20.04 35.90
C LEU A 5 35.06 -19.30 34.58
N ASP A 6 34.91 -19.94 33.43
CA ASP A 6 33.93 -20.96 33.04
C ASP A 6 32.51 -20.60 33.47
N GLY A 7 31.78 -20.01 32.53
CA GLY A 7 30.44 -19.47 32.70
C GLY A 7 29.81 -19.27 31.33
N ALA A 8 29.40 -20.39 30.72
CA ALA A 8 28.64 -20.48 29.49
C ALA A 8 27.41 -19.54 29.50
N GLY A 9 27.19 -18.83 28.39
CA GLY A 9 26.11 -17.85 28.30
C GLY A 9 25.79 -17.39 26.88
N ILE A 10 25.44 -18.36 26.03
CA ILE A 10 24.49 -18.22 24.92
C ILE A 10 24.85 -17.18 23.84
N LEU A 11 25.45 -17.68 22.77
CA LEU A 11 25.49 -17.07 21.45
C LEU A 11 24.04 -16.91 20.94
N VAL A 12 23.50 -15.69 21.03
CA VAL A 12 22.25 -15.33 20.34
C VAL A 12 22.61 -15.00 18.90
N CYS A 13 22.38 -15.96 18.00
CA CYS A 13 22.37 -15.70 16.57
C CYS A 13 21.28 -14.66 16.25
N PRO A 14 21.57 -13.56 15.54
CA PRO A 14 20.52 -12.81 14.88
C PRO A 14 19.93 -13.70 13.79
N ALA A 15 18.64 -14.03 13.93
CA ALA A 15 17.88 -14.74 12.92
C ALA A 15 17.82 -13.90 11.64
N GLU A 16 18.44 -14.41 10.57
CA GLU A 16 18.20 -13.97 9.20
C GLU A 16 16.70 -14.02 8.89
N PRO A 17 16.08 -12.93 8.41
CA PRO A 17 14.74 -13.00 7.86
C PRO A 17 14.80 -13.72 6.51
N ALA A 18 14.30 -14.96 6.49
CA ALA A 18 14.07 -15.71 5.26
C ALA A 18 13.19 -14.90 4.28
N PRO A 19 13.46 -14.99 2.96
CA PRO A 19 12.67 -14.30 1.95
C PRO A 19 11.24 -14.84 1.94
N THR A 20 10.28 -13.97 2.21
CA THR A 20 8.85 -14.26 2.04
C THR A 20 8.56 -14.45 0.55
N LEU A 21 8.75 -15.68 0.06
CA LEU A 21 8.18 -16.20 -1.17
C LEU A 21 6.66 -16.12 -1.06
N ARG A 22 6.08 -15.00 -1.47
CA ARG A 22 4.64 -14.85 -1.62
C ARG A 22 4.21 -15.70 -2.81
N ALA A 23 3.58 -16.82 -2.46
CA ALA A 23 3.02 -17.79 -3.36
C ALA A 23 2.11 -17.13 -4.42
N LEU A 24 2.41 -17.42 -5.68
CA LEU A 24 1.48 -17.35 -6.79
C LEU A 24 0.21 -18.18 -6.47
N PRO A 25 -1.00 -17.61 -6.57
CA PRO A 25 -2.18 -18.44 -6.71
C PRO A 25 -2.24 -18.99 -8.14
N ARG A 26 -1.90 -20.28 -8.25
CA ARG A 26 -2.33 -21.16 -9.33
C ARG A 26 -3.85 -21.23 -9.37
N HIS A 27 -4.39 -20.86 -10.55
CA HIS A 27 -5.32 -21.66 -11.33
C HIS A 27 -6.77 -21.92 -10.84
N VAL A 28 -7.68 -21.62 -11.78
CA VAL A 28 -8.96 -22.29 -12.08
C VAL A 28 -10.18 -21.90 -11.25
N ALA A 29 -11.03 -21.07 -11.87
CA ALA A 29 -12.48 -21.28 -11.83
C ALA A 29 -13.04 -20.97 -13.23
N ARG A 30 -13.15 -22.03 -14.05
CA ARG A 30 -13.98 -22.07 -15.26
C ARG A 30 -15.43 -22.22 -14.80
N PRO A 31 -16.36 -21.30 -15.11
CA PRO A 31 -17.77 -21.63 -15.02
C PRO A 31 -18.18 -22.41 -16.27
N HIS A 32 -18.38 -23.72 -16.08
CA HIS A 32 -19.31 -24.50 -16.89
C HIS A 32 -20.72 -23.96 -16.64
N GLY A 33 -21.33 -23.42 -17.69
CA GLY A 33 -22.73 -23.03 -17.74
C GLY A 33 -23.34 -23.52 -19.03
N THR A 34 -23.63 -24.82 -19.07
CA THR A 34 -24.43 -25.48 -20.11
C THR A 34 -25.91 -25.12 -19.93
N CYS A 35 -26.51 -24.46 -20.92
CA CYS A 35 -27.96 -24.46 -21.17
C CYS A 35 -28.12 -23.93 -22.61
N GLY A 36 -28.45 -24.68 -23.65
CA GLY A 36 -29.47 -25.71 -23.73
C GLY A 36 -30.54 -25.21 -24.71
N VAL A 37 -30.27 -25.23 -26.03
CA VAL A 37 -31.33 -25.06 -27.04
C VAL A 37 -31.22 -26.13 -28.11
N ARG A 38 -31.96 -27.20 -27.82
CA ARG A 38 -32.52 -28.23 -28.69
C ARG A 38 -32.38 -28.00 -30.20
N ALA A 39 -31.62 -28.90 -30.81
CA ALA A 39 -31.88 -29.38 -32.15
C ALA A 39 -33.30 -29.99 -32.22
N ARG A 40 -34.22 -29.36 -32.95
CA ARG A 40 -35.44 -30.02 -33.43
C ARG A 40 -35.24 -30.37 -34.90
N ARG A 41 -34.84 -31.62 -35.14
CA ARG A 41 -35.07 -32.30 -36.41
C ARG A 41 -36.58 -32.33 -36.65
N ARG A 42 -37.05 -31.71 -37.73
CA ARG A 42 -38.33 -32.06 -38.33
C ARG A 42 -38.03 -32.66 -39.69
N CYS A 43 -38.09 -33.99 -39.74
CA CYS A 43 -38.39 -34.70 -40.98
C CYS A 43 -39.78 -34.28 -41.42
N LEU A 44 -39.91 -33.67 -42.60
CA LEU A 44 -41.14 -33.73 -43.38
C LEU A 44 -40.77 -33.87 -44.85
N ALA A 45 -41.14 -35.05 -45.35
CA ALA A 45 -41.69 -35.35 -46.66
C ALA A 45 -41.14 -34.60 -47.89
N ASN A 46 -40.52 -35.42 -48.75
CA ASN A 46 -40.54 -35.33 -50.20
C ASN A 46 -41.98 -35.11 -50.73
N PRO A 47 -42.16 -34.19 -51.69
CA PRO A 47 -42.94 -34.57 -52.87
C PRO A 47 -42.15 -34.32 -54.17
N SER A 48 -42.15 -35.37 -54.99
CA SER A 48 -41.79 -35.30 -56.41
C SER A 48 -42.78 -34.38 -57.14
N SER A 49 -42.27 -33.39 -57.86
CA SER A 49 -42.93 -32.90 -59.08
C SER A 49 -41.90 -32.27 -60.00
N ALA A 50 -41.91 -32.77 -61.23
CA ALA A 50 -41.14 -32.32 -62.37
C ALA A 50 -41.37 -30.82 -62.66
N GLY A 51 -40.29 -30.14 -63.06
CA GLY A 51 -40.30 -28.76 -63.53
C GLY A 51 -38.96 -28.41 -64.17
N ALA A 52 -39.00 -28.12 -65.46
CA ALA A 52 -37.89 -27.95 -66.38
C ALA A 52 -36.88 -26.82 -66.02
N PRO A 53 -35.66 -26.86 -66.59
CA PRO A 53 -34.58 -25.92 -66.28
C PRO A 53 -34.76 -24.58 -67.00
N ALA A 54 -35.00 -23.52 -66.23
CA ALA A 54 -34.83 -22.15 -66.70
C ALA A 54 -34.37 -21.28 -65.53
N GLY A 55 -33.08 -20.92 -65.51
CA GLY A 55 -32.54 -19.93 -64.56
C GLY A 55 -31.39 -20.42 -63.68
N TYR A 56 -30.36 -21.04 -64.27
CA TYR A 56 -29.10 -21.35 -63.57
C TYR A 56 -28.39 -20.08 -63.04
N ASP A 57 -28.76 -18.91 -63.57
CA ASP A 57 -28.15 -17.61 -63.23
C ASP A 57 -28.65 -16.99 -61.91
N ARG A 58 -29.84 -17.41 -61.43
CA ARG A 58 -30.45 -16.82 -60.22
C ARG A 58 -30.04 -17.54 -58.92
N GLY A 59 -29.74 -18.84 -58.99
CA GLY A 59 -29.27 -19.63 -57.83
C GLY A 59 -27.82 -19.32 -57.44
N MET A 60 -26.95 -19.11 -58.42
CA MET A 60 -25.54 -18.71 -58.22
C MET A 60 -25.45 -17.33 -57.52
N GLN A 61 -26.31 -16.39 -57.90
CA GLN A 61 -26.42 -15.08 -57.24
C GLN A 61 -26.83 -15.19 -55.77
N VAL A 62 -27.89 -15.94 -55.45
CA VAL A 62 -28.40 -16.05 -54.07
C VAL A 62 -27.35 -16.71 -53.15
N GLN A 63 -26.60 -17.68 -53.66
CA GLN A 63 -25.57 -18.38 -52.89
C GLN A 63 -24.31 -17.53 -52.67
N MET A 64 -23.94 -16.67 -53.64
CA MET A 64 -22.89 -15.68 -53.48
C MET A 64 -23.29 -14.61 -52.44
N TRP A 65 -24.52 -14.11 -52.49
CA TRP A 65 -25.05 -13.15 -51.52
C TRP A 65 -25.11 -13.72 -50.10
N ALA A 66 -25.49 -15.00 -49.93
CA ALA A 66 -25.47 -15.67 -48.63
C ALA A 66 -24.05 -15.80 -48.05
N SER A 67 -23.06 -16.08 -48.90
CA SER A 67 -21.65 -16.18 -48.49
C SER A 67 -21.08 -14.82 -48.07
N VAL A 68 -21.41 -13.76 -48.81
CA VAL A 68 -21.05 -12.38 -48.47
C VAL A 68 -21.70 -11.96 -47.14
N ALA A 69 -22.98 -12.28 -46.95
CA ALA A 69 -23.69 -11.99 -45.69
C ALA A 69 -23.04 -12.70 -44.49
N SER A 70 -22.59 -13.95 -44.66
CA SER A 70 -21.88 -14.69 -43.61
C SER A 70 -20.50 -14.10 -43.29
N LEU A 71 -19.76 -13.64 -44.29
CA LEU A 71 -18.44 -12.99 -44.10
C LEU A 71 -18.58 -11.65 -43.35
N ILE A 72 -19.61 -10.86 -43.69
CA ILE A 72 -19.92 -9.60 -43.00
C ILE A 72 -20.27 -9.87 -41.53
N GLY A 73 -21.05 -10.92 -41.25
CA GLY A 73 -21.39 -11.32 -39.88
C GLY A 73 -20.17 -11.66 -39.03
N VAL A 74 -19.19 -12.37 -39.58
CA VAL A 74 -17.95 -12.71 -38.87
C VAL A 74 -17.07 -11.48 -38.66
N GLY A 75 -16.98 -10.58 -39.64
CA GLY A 75 -16.26 -9.31 -39.50
C GLY A 75 -16.83 -8.42 -38.39
N LEU A 76 -18.17 -8.29 -38.34
CA LEU A 76 -18.87 -7.55 -37.29
C LEU A 76 -18.73 -8.22 -35.92
N GLY A 77 -18.84 -9.55 -35.84
CA GLY A 77 -18.66 -10.31 -34.61
C GLY A 77 -17.23 -10.20 -34.06
N GLY A 78 -16.22 -10.33 -34.92
CA GLY A 78 -14.81 -10.18 -34.56
C GLY A 78 -14.44 -8.75 -34.15
N GLY A 79 -14.95 -7.75 -34.86
CA GLY A 79 -14.74 -6.33 -34.55
C GLY A 79 -15.35 -5.92 -33.21
N LEU A 80 -16.59 -6.33 -32.93
CA LEU A 80 -17.23 -6.10 -31.63
C LEU A 80 -16.49 -6.80 -30.49
N SER A 81 -16.01 -8.03 -30.71
CA SER A 81 -15.22 -8.77 -29.71
C SER A 81 -13.87 -8.10 -29.43
N TYR A 82 -13.19 -7.59 -30.46
CA TYR A 82 -11.95 -6.83 -30.30
C TYR A 82 -12.16 -5.52 -29.53
N LEU A 83 -13.24 -4.78 -29.82
CA LEU A 83 -13.59 -3.56 -29.07
C LEU A 83 -13.95 -3.86 -27.61
N ALA A 84 -14.66 -4.97 -27.34
CA ALA A 84 -14.94 -5.42 -25.99
C ALA A 84 -13.65 -5.77 -25.23
N GLN A 85 -12.68 -6.42 -25.89
CA GLN A 85 -11.36 -6.70 -25.30
C GLN A 85 -10.55 -5.43 -25.04
N LEU A 86 -10.54 -4.48 -25.98
CA LEU A 86 -9.81 -3.21 -25.84
C LEU A 86 -10.36 -2.34 -24.69
N THR A 87 -11.69 -2.31 -24.53
CA THR A 87 -12.35 -1.58 -23.43
C THR A 87 -12.11 -2.26 -22.08
N THR A 88 -12.14 -3.60 -22.03
CA THR A 88 -11.85 -4.37 -20.81
C THR A 88 -10.39 -4.19 -20.37
N GLN A 89 -9.42 -4.23 -21.29
CA GLN A 89 -8.01 -4.01 -20.96
C GLN A 89 -7.75 -2.63 -20.33
N ARG A 90 -8.39 -1.57 -20.86
CA ARG A 90 -8.27 -0.21 -20.28
C ARG A 90 -8.89 -0.09 -18.89
N GLN A 91 -9.94 -0.86 -18.60
CA GLN A 91 -10.56 -0.88 -17.27
C GLN A 91 -9.71 -1.65 -16.25
N VAL A 92 -9.06 -2.74 -16.65
CA VAL A 92 -8.15 -3.50 -15.79
C VAL A 92 -6.95 -2.64 -15.38
N LEU A 93 -6.31 -1.96 -16.32
CA LEU A 93 -5.16 -1.07 -16.02
C LEU A 93 -5.54 0.02 -15.01
N ARG A 94 -6.69 0.68 -15.19
CA ARG A 94 -7.17 1.70 -14.23
C ARG A 94 -7.51 1.13 -12.85
N SER A 95 -7.94 -0.13 -12.79
CA SER A 95 -8.21 -0.80 -11.52
C SER A 95 -6.92 -1.18 -10.79
N GLU A 96 -5.88 -1.54 -11.53
CA GLU A 96 -4.54 -1.84 -11.02
C GLU A 96 -3.85 -0.57 -10.52
N ASP A 97 -3.91 0.54 -11.29
CA ASP A 97 -3.37 1.84 -10.88
C ASP A 97 -4.00 2.32 -9.56
N ARG A 98 -5.32 2.17 -9.40
CA ARG A 98 -6.02 2.54 -8.16
C ARG A 98 -5.61 1.65 -6.98
N ARG A 99 -5.40 0.36 -7.22
CA ARG A 99 -4.91 -0.57 -6.19
C ARG A 99 -3.49 -0.20 -5.76
N GLN A 100 -2.60 0.02 -6.71
CA GLN A 100 -1.22 0.44 -6.43
C GLN A 100 -1.17 1.79 -5.71
N ALA A 101 -1.98 2.77 -6.14
CA ALA A 101 -2.08 4.06 -5.45
C ALA A 101 -2.59 3.91 -4.00
N GLY A 102 -3.54 2.99 -3.77
CA GLY A 102 -4.01 2.62 -2.43
C GLY A 102 -2.91 1.99 -1.57
N GLU A 103 -2.21 0.99 -2.11
CA GLU A 103 -1.10 0.32 -1.42
C GLU A 103 0.04 1.28 -1.06
N LEU A 104 0.39 2.22 -1.96
CA LEU A 104 1.39 3.25 -1.69
C LEU A 104 0.93 4.30 -0.68
N ALA A 105 -0.37 4.60 -0.62
CA ALA A 105 -0.92 5.49 0.40
C ALA A 105 -0.92 4.83 1.78
N GLU A 106 -1.28 3.55 1.85
CA GLU A 106 -1.25 2.76 3.09
C GLU A 106 0.18 2.57 3.61
N ALA A 107 1.14 2.28 2.73
CA ALA A 107 2.56 2.17 3.09
C ALA A 107 3.10 3.47 3.70
N ARG A 108 2.84 4.62 3.05
CA ARG A 108 3.23 5.93 3.58
C ARG A 108 2.58 6.24 4.94
N ARG A 109 1.31 5.86 5.12
CA ARG A 109 0.63 6.05 6.41
C ARG A 109 1.27 5.21 7.52
N ALA A 110 1.67 3.98 7.23
CA ALA A 110 2.35 3.11 8.19
C ALA A 110 3.74 3.65 8.56
N GLU A 111 4.49 4.17 7.59
CA GLU A 111 5.77 4.85 7.82
C GLU A 111 5.62 6.09 8.71
N GLN A 112 4.63 6.95 8.40
CA GLN A 112 4.31 8.13 9.20
C GLN A 112 3.95 7.79 10.65
N LEU A 113 3.10 6.78 10.86
CA LEU A 113 2.73 6.33 12.20
C LEU A 113 3.93 5.77 12.97
N THR A 114 4.80 5.02 12.30
CA THR A 114 6.03 4.49 12.90
C THR A 114 6.95 5.62 13.33
N LEU A 115 7.16 6.61 12.47
CA LEU A 115 8.00 7.77 12.79
C LEU A 115 7.45 8.58 13.97
N LEU A 116 6.15 8.87 13.99
CA LEU A 116 5.51 9.58 15.10
C LEU A 116 5.65 8.82 16.42
N ARG A 117 5.47 7.50 16.39
CA ARG A 117 5.68 6.65 17.56
C ARG A 117 7.12 6.77 18.06
N THR A 118 8.11 6.61 17.19
CA THR A 118 9.53 6.67 17.59
C THR A 118 9.93 8.06 18.09
N PHE A 119 9.39 9.13 17.49
CA PHE A 119 9.59 10.49 17.99
C PHE A 119 9.04 10.65 19.41
N VAL A 120 7.81 10.19 19.67
CA VAL A 120 7.20 10.26 21.01
C VAL A 120 7.97 9.42 22.03
N GLU A 121 8.41 8.23 21.67
CA GLU A 121 9.21 7.37 22.55
C GLU A 121 10.55 8.01 22.91
N THR A 122 11.21 8.64 21.94
CA THR A 122 12.47 9.37 22.15
C THR A 122 12.25 10.63 22.99
N ALA A 123 11.19 11.40 22.73
CA ALA A 123 10.83 12.57 23.52
C ALA A 123 10.54 12.19 24.99
N GLN A 124 9.81 11.10 25.24
CA GLN A 124 9.59 10.58 26.60
C GLN A 124 10.86 10.09 27.29
N ARG A 125 11.83 9.59 26.52
CA ARG A 125 13.15 9.25 27.06
C ARG A 125 13.88 10.53 27.49
N ALA A 126 13.82 11.57 26.66
CA ALA A 126 14.40 12.88 26.98
C ALA A 126 13.75 13.50 28.24
N GLU A 127 12.42 13.44 28.35
CA GLU A 127 11.67 13.88 29.55
C GLU A 127 12.22 13.20 30.81
N ARG A 128 12.29 11.86 30.82
CA ARG A 128 12.81 11.09 31.95
C ARG A 128 14.26 11.42 32.26
N THR A 129 15.11 11.56 31.24
CA THR A 129 16.51 11.95 31.42
C THR A 129 16.63 13.36 32.01
N ALA A 130 15.72 14.28 31.69
CA ALA A 130 15.68 15.61 32.28
C ALA A 130 15.16 15.59 33.73
N GLU A 131 14.21 14.72 34.07
CA GLU A 131 13.76 14.51 35.45
C GLU A 131 14.84 13.88 36.33
N ASP A 132 15.52 12.84 35.83
CA ASP A 132 16.61 12.14 36.52
C ASP A 132 17.95 12.91 36.45
N ARG A 133 17.89 14.24 36.36
CA ARG A 133 19.07 15.09 36.16
C ARG A 133 20.07 14.91 37.29
N ALA A 134 21.31 14.62 36.91
CA ALA A 134 22.44 14.54 37.81
C ALA A 134 23.63 15.34 37.28
N ALA A 135 24.40 15.97 38.16
CA ALA A 135 25.62 16.70 37.78
C ALA A 135 26.81 15.76 37.43
N THR A 136 26.55 14.59 36.87
CA THR A 136 27.57 13.57 36.55
C THR A 136 27.93 13.57 35.06
N ALA A 137 29.16 13.16 34.75
CA ALA A 137 29.58 13.01 33.35
C ALA A 137 28.78 11.91 32.62
N ALA A 138 28.41 10.84 33.33
CA ALA A 138 27.59 9.76 32.78
C ALA A 138 26.19 10.24 32.38
N TRP A 139 25.53 11.04 33.23
CA TRP A 139 24.25 11.64 32.88
C TRP A 139 24.37 12.55 31.66
N LYS A 140 25.42 13.41 31.60
CA LYS A 140 25.63 14.30 30.44
C LYS A 140 25.82 13.54 29.13
N ALA A 141 26.46 12.37 29.15
CA ALA A 141 26.61 11.53 27.97
C ALA A 141 25.25 10.99 27.51
N VAL A 142 24.47 10.40 28.41
CA VAL A 142 23.11 9.90 28.11
C VAL A 142 22.19 11.03 27.62
N ALA A 143 22.22 12.20 28.26
CA ALA A 143 21.44 13.35 27.87
C ALA A 143 21.77 13.82 26.44
N LYS A 144 23.06 13.83 26.06
CA LYS A 144 23.47 14.15 24.69
C LYS A 144 22.98 13.12 23.68
N ASP A 145 23.21 11.84 23.96
CA ASP A 145 22.80 10.75 23.05
C ASP A 145 21.28 10.79 22.79
N VAL A 146 20.48 11.00 23.84
CA VAL A 146 19.02 11.11 23.72
C VAL A 146 18.58 12.36 22.96
N MET A 147 19.24 13.50 23.16
CA MET A 147 18.94 14.72 22.40
C MET A 147 19.35 14.60 20.93
N ASP A 148 20.48 13.95 20.63
CA ASP A 148 20.93 13.70 19.26
C ASP A 148 19.93 12.80 18.52
N ASP A 149 19.48 11.70 19.15
CA ASP A 149 18.39 10.87 18.64
C ASP A 149 17.13 11.72 18.40
N LEU A 150 16.75 12.57 19.34
CA LEU A 150 15.55 13.40 19.22
C LEU A 150 15.63 14.38 18.05
N TRP A 151 16.79 15.01 17.83
CA TRP A 151 17.03 15.89 16.66
C TRP A 151 16.98 15.13 15.33
N ILE A 152 17.44 13.88 15.30
CA ILE A 152 17.31 13.03 14.10
C ILE A 152 15.83 12.79 13.80
N HIS A 153 15.03 12.39 14.80
CA HIS A 153 13.60 12.15 14.62
C HIS A 153 12.84 13.41 14.22
N GLU A 154 13.21 14.59 14.75
CA GLU A 154 12.65 15.89 14.36
C GLU A 154 12.90 16.19 12.88
N ARG A 155 14.12 15.97 12.38
CA ARG A 155 14.44 16.12 10.96
C ARG A 155 13.69 15.12 10.08
N MET A 156 13.48 13.90 10.56
CA MET A 156 12.64 12.93 9.85
C MET A 156 11.18 13.39 9.79
N VAL A 157 10.67 14.03 10.84
CA VAL A 157 9.32 14.64 10.83
C VAL A 157 9.25 15.74 9.78
N HIS A 158 10.28 16.58 9.66
CA HIS A 158 10.37 17.59 8.60
C HIS A 158 10.29 16.98 7.18
N MET A 159 10.90 15.81 6.96
CA MET A 159 10.93 15.16 5.65
C MET A 159 9.60 14.52 5.25
N LEU A 160 8.84 13.97 6.21
CA LEU A 160 7.63 13.17 5.92
C LEU A 160 6.30 13.90 6.16
N PHE A 161 6.31 15.03 6.87
CA PHE A 161 5.11 15.76 7.25
C PHE A 161 5.11 17.22 6.77
N GLY A 162 3.94 17.85 6.84
CA GLY A 162 3.78 19.26 6.50
C GLY A 162 4.43 20.22 7.50
N PRO A 163 4.65 21.49 7.10
CA PRO A 163 5.40 22.48 7.88
C PRO A 163 4.79 22.75 9.25
N GLN A 164 3.46 22.67 9.38
CA GLN A 164 2.76 22.91 10.65
C GLN A 164 3.15 21.88 11.72
N LEU A 165 3.20 20.58 11.38
CA LEU A 165 3.58 19.55 12.35
C LEU A 165 5.06 19.64 12.70
N HIS A 166 5.91 19.91 11.70
CA HIS A 166 7.33 20.14 11.92
C HIS A 166 7.59 21.31 12.88
N GLU A 167 6.91 22.45 12.70
CA GLU A 167 7.05 23.60 13.61
C GLU A 167 6.70 23.24 15.05
N ARG A 168 5.60 22.48 15.25
CA ARG A 168 5.22 22.01 16.60
C ARG A 168 6.21 21.01 17.19
N ALA A 169 6.73 20.09 16.37
CA ALA A 169 7.77 19.16 16.79
C ALA A 169 9.02 19.92 17.21
N ARG A 170 9.44 20.90 16.40
CA ARG A 170 10.59 21.76 16.65
C ARG A 170 10.47 22.51 17.97
N THR A 171 9.34 23.19 18.21
CA THR A 171 9.08 23.88 19.48
C THR A 171 9.14 22.94 20.68
N TYR A 172 8.65 21.71 20.53
CA TYR A 172 8.69 20.71 21.60
C TYR A 172 10.12 20.22 21.88
N VAL A 173 10.93 19.96 20.84
CA VAL A 173 12.34 19.57 21.00
C VAL A 173 13.17 20.71 21.61
N GLU A 174 12.90 21.96 21.21
CA GLU A 174 13.54 23.14 21.80
C GLU A 174 13.20 23.28 23.29
N ALA A 175 11.93 23.09 23.67
CA ALA A 175 11.52 23.09 25.07
C ALA A 175 12.19 21.95 25.86
N LEU A 176 12.34 20.76 25.27
CA LEU A 176 13.07 19.65 25.90
C LEU A 176 14.56 19.97 26.08
N ASN A 177 15.20 20.57 25.07
CA ASN A 177 16.58 21.01 25.15
C ASN A 177 16.78 22.04 26.27
N ASP A 178 15.89 23.02 26.36
CA ASP A 178 15.96 24.05 27.40
C ASP A 178 15.83 23.44 28.79
N VAL A 179 14.86 22.57 29.01
CA VAL A 179 14.67 21.91 30.30
C VAL A 179 15.82 20.95 30.65
N MET A 180 16.42 20.32 29.63
CA MET A 180 17.53 19.40 29.85
C MET A 180 18.80 20.11 30.33
N TRP A 181 19.10 21.29 29.78
CA TRP A 181 20.36 21.98 30.06
C TRP A 181 20.24 23.12 31.06
N GLN A 182 19.10 23.82 31.09
CA GLN A 182 18.89 24.95 31.99
C GLN A 182 18.32 24.47 33.32
N GLU A 183 18.77 25.04 34.43
CA GLU A 183 18.16 24.75 35.73
C GLU A 183 16.80 25.45 35.82
N PRO A 184 15.72 24.72 36.19
CA PRO A 184 14.43 25.35 36.45
C PRO A 184 14.54 26.25 37.69
N VAL A 185 14.28 27.55 37.50
CA VAL A 185 14.30 28.53 38.60
C VAL A 185 12.96 28.54 39.34
N ASP A 186 11.85 28.62 38.59
CA ASP A 186 10.51 28.83 39.16
C ASP A 186 9.44 27.81 38.70
N ASP A 187 9.69 27.05 37.62
CA ASP A 187 8.72 26.13 37.01
C ASP A 187 9.19 24.69 37.07
N THR A 188 8.25 23.74 37.19
CA THR A 188 8.60 22.33 37.04
C THR A 188 8.92 21.99 35.58
N VAL A 189 9.72 20.93 35.37
CA VAL A 189 9.95 20.32 34.04
C VAL A 189 8.62 20.13 33.29
N TRP A 190 7.60 19.67 33.99
CA TRP A 190 6.28 19.41 33.42
C TRP A 190 5.54 20.68 32.96
N ASP A 191 5.65 21.77 33.70
CA ASP A 191 4.97 23.02 33.35
C ASP A 191 5.51 23.61 32.05
N ARG A 192 6.83 23.53 31.85
CA ARG A 192 7.50 23.99 30.62
C ARG A 192 7.19 23.12 29.40
N LEU A 193 7.00 21.81 29.59
CA LEU A 193 6.80 20.88 28.49
C LEU A 193 5.33 20.67 28.11
N ARG A 194 4.39 20.93 29.02
CA ARG A 194 2.96 20.63 28.80
C ARG A 194 2.41 21.30 27.56
N ALA A 195 2.59 22.61 27.41
CA ALA A 195 2.00 23.35 26.29
C ALA A 195 2.61 22.94 24.93
N PRO A 196 3.95 22.87 24.75
CA PRO A 196 4.55 22.37 23.51
C PRO A 196 4.13 20.93 23.17
N LYS A 197 4.09 20.04 24.16
CA LYS A 197 3.69 18.63 23.98
C LYS A 197 2.27 18.49 23.48
N VAL A 198 1.30 19.18 24.10
CA VAL A 198 -0.10 19.15 23.68
C VAL A 198 -0.25 19.70 22.27
N ALA A 199 0.38 20.83 21.96
CA ALA A 199 0.34 21.42 20.62
C ALA A 199 0.91 20.51 19.54
N PHE A 200 1.98 19.76 19.84
CA PHE A 200 2.53 18.75 18.95
C PHE A 200 1.56 17.57 18.76
N LEU A 201 0.99 17.02 19.83
CA LEU A 201 0.07 15.88 19.75
C LEU A 201 -1.21 16.24 18.98
N ASP A 202 -1.74 17.44 19.15
CA ASP A 202 -2.91 17.93 18.41
C ASP A 202 -2.62 18.08 16.91
N ALA A 203 -1.42 18.59 16.58
CA ALA A 203 -0.98 18.67 15.18
C ALA A 203 -0.75 17.28 14.57
N ALA A 204 -0.18 16.34 15.33
CA ALA A 204 0.03 14.96 14.89
C ALA A 204 -1.31 14.25 14.63
N HIS A 205 -2.28 14.41 15.53
CA HIS A 205 -3.63 13.88 15.35
C HIS A 205 -4.32 14.47 14.11
N SER A 206 -4.14 15.77 13.87
CA SER A 206 -4.70 16.44 12.70
C SER A 206 -4.06 15.95 11.39
N ALA A 207 -2.76 15.65 11.39
CA ALA A 207 -2.02 15.16 10.24
C ALA A 207 -2.35 13.70 9.86
N LEU A 208 -2.90 12.92 10.79
CA LEU A 208 -3.22 11.50 10.60
C LEU A 208 -4.68 11.22 10.21
N ARG A 209 -5.54 12.24 10.20
CA ARG A 209 -6.94 12.15 9.74
C ARG A 209 -7.00 12.03 8.22
#